data_AF-B8A643-F1
#
_entry.id   AF-B8A643-F1
#
_cell.length_a   1.000
_cell.length_b   1.000
_cell.length_c   1.000
_cell.angle_alpha   90.00
_cell.angle_beta   90.00
_cell.angle_gamma   90.00
#
_symmetry.space_group_name_H-M   'P 1'
#
loop_
_entity.id
_entity.type
_entity.pdbx_description
1 polymer ?
#
loop_
_entity_poly.entity_id
_entity_poly.type
_entity_poly.pdbx_seq_one_letter_code
_entity_poly.pdbx_strand_id
1 'polypeptide(L)'
;MPSTQAHSADTDPPKFHRLFRFHDPEVVAVMAILLGLFQLLLTLLTHTVSLDMKYMFVCPLCVGSVTIIAGSFGLASERTPRRDLLKNTLISGLAGLVATLIGLFLYIYATSTSLDLPPCSPNEPCAEKLFQGFYKAVSGQLLLYDIAAVVALSFLSLSAFKGLRGH
;
A
#
# COMPACT_ATOMS: atom_id res chain seq x y z
N MET A 1 17.14 -54.58 -22.79
CA MET A 1 17.05 -54.68 -21.32
C MET A 1 18.31 -54.11 -20.72
N PRO A 2 18.28 -53.29 -19.65
CA PRO A 2 17.48 -52.10 -19.31
C PRO A 2 18.32 -50.81 -19.57
N SER A 3 17.91 -49.55 -19.46
CA SER A 3 16.70 -48.87 -19.01
C SER A 3 16.76 -47.43 -19.56
N THR A 4 15.63 -47.01 -20.12
CA THR A 4 15.30 -45.67 -20.60
C THR A 4 15.44 -44.62 -19.49
N GLN A 5 16.32 -43.63 -19.67
CA GLN A 5 16.31 -42.42 -18.86
C GLN A 5 15.15 -41.53 -19.33
N ALA A 6 14.09 -41.48 -18.53
CA ALA A 6 12.97 -40.58 -18.73
C ALA A 6 13.45 -39.14 -18.50
N HIS A 7 13.44 -38.33 -19.56
CA HIS A 7 13.48 -36.87 -19.47
C HIS A 7 12.21 -36.41 -18.75
N SER A 8 12.32 -36.10 -17.45
CA SER A 8 11.31 -35.36 -16.71
C SER A 8 11.21 -33.96 -17.32
N ALA A 9 10.00 -33.60 -17.74
CA ALA A 9 9.65 -32.28 -18.23
C ALA A 9 10.07 -31.21 -17.20
N ASP A 10 10.99 -30.37 -17.64
CA ASP A 10 11.49 -29.19 -16.93
C ASP A 10 10.35 -28.16 -16.84
N THR A 11 9.56 -28.26 -15.77
CA THR A 11 8.56 -27.25 -15.45
C THR A 11 9.27 -26.07 -14.82
N ASP A 12 9.57 -25.07 -15.65
CA ASP A 12 10.06 -23.75 -15.22
C ASP A 12 9.27 -23.28 -13.99
N PRO A 13 9.94 -22.79 -12.93
CA PRO A 13 9.27 -22.37 -11.72
C PRO A 13 8.32 -21.20 -12.02
N PRO A 14 7.18 -21.10 -11.30
CA PRO A 14 6.16 -20.10 -11.55
C PRO A 14 6.65 -18.68 -11.27
N LYS A 15 7.23 -18.03 -12.28
CA LYS A 15 7.64 -16.62 -12.24
C LYS A 15 6.42 -15.72 -12.41
N PHE A 16 6.43 -14.52 -11.84
CA PHE A 16 5.38 -13.56 -12.15
C PHE A 16 5.33 -13.30 -13.64
N HIS A 17 4.11 -13.26 -14.14
CA HIS A 17 3.90 -12.83 -15.50
C HIS A 17 4.06 -11.31 -15.56
N ARG A 18 5.07 -10.84 -16.29
CA ARG A 18 5.17 -9.42 -16.66
C ARG A 18 3.87 -9.02 -17.38
N LEU A 19 3.01 -8.26 -16.70
CA LEU A 19 1.69 -7.89 -17.21
C LEU A 19 1.79 -7.02 -18.46
N PHE A 20 2.85 -6.21 -18.53
CA PHE A 20 3.23 -5.36 -19.65
C PHE A 20 4.75 -5.43 -19.84
N ARG A 21 5.23 -5.21 -21.07
CA ARG A 21 6.68 -5.22 -21.39
C ARG A 21 7.49 -4.22 -20.55
N PHE A 22 6.84 -3.17 -20.05
CA PHE A 22 7.42 -2.12 -19.21
C PHE A 22 7.22 -2.34 -17.71
N HIS A 23 6.49 -3.39 -17.30
CA HIS A 23 6.17 -3.61 -15.90
C HIS A 23 7.19 -4.56 -15.29
N ASP A 24 8.06 -4.02 -14.44
CA ASP A 24 8.94 -4.81 -13.59
C ASP A 24 8.25 -5.03 -12.23
N PRO A 25 7.71 -6.24 -11.96
CA PRO A 25 7.03 -6.55 -10.70
C PRO A 25 7.93 -6.34 -9.47
N GLU A 26 9.25 -6.49 -9.59
CA GLU A 26 10.19 -6.20 -8.49
C GLU A 26 10.15 -4.70 -8.14
N VAL A 27 10.17 -3.82 -9.15
CA VAL A 27 10.09 -2.37 -8.93
C VAL A 27 8.75 -2.00 -8.29
N VAL A 28 7.65 -2.60 -8.73
CA VAL A 28 6.32 -2.32 -8.16
C VAL A 28 6.21 -2.78 -6.72
N ALA A 29 6.80 -3.93 -6.39
CA ALA A 29 6.89 -4.41 -5.02
C ALA A 29 7.70 -3.45 -4.12
N VAL A 30 8.85 -2.96 -4.61
CA VAL A 30 9.66 -1.95 -3.90
C VAL A 30 8.88 -0.65 -3.72
N MET A 31 8.18 -0.18 -4.75
CA MET A 31 7.33 1.02 -4.67
C MET A 31 6.22 0.86 -3.64
N ALA A 32 5.56 -0.30 -3.57
CA ALA A 32 4.56 -0.59 -2.54
C ALA A 32 5.16 -0.51 -1.13
N ILE A 33 6.35 -1.09 -0.91
CA ILE A 33 7.05 -1.00 0.39
C ILE A 33 7.35 0.46 0.75
N LEU A 34 7.89 1.25 -0.18
CA LEU A 34 8.20 2.67 0.06
C LEU A 34 6.94 3.48 0.37
N LEU A 35 5.85 3.27 -0.39
CA LEU A 35 4.57 3.92 -0.14
C LEU A 35 4.03 3.59 1.25
N GLY A 36 4.09 2.33 1.67
CA GLY A 36 3.68 1.93 3.00
C GLY A 36 4.55 2.54 4.10
N LEU A 37 5.88 2.62 3.90
CA LEU A 37 6.78 3.32 4.83
C LEU A 37 6.47 4.81 4.95
N PHE A 38 6.16 5.49 3.83
CA PHE A 38 5.74 6.89 3.87
C PHE A 38 4.42 7.07 4.62
N GLN A 39 3.46 6.15 4.47
CA GLN A 39 2.24 6.18 5.27
C GLN A 39 2.50 5.96 6.77
N LEU A 40 3.43 5.08 7.14
CA LEU A 40 3.87 4.93 8.53
C LEU A 40 4.57 6.19 9.07
N LEU A 41 5.36 6.87 8.24
CA LEU A 41 5.98 8.14 8.62
C LEU A 41 4.91 9.23 8.84
N LEU A 42 3.92 9.32 7.95
CA LEU A 42 2.80 10.25 8.10
C LEU A 42 1.89 9.89 9.27
N THR A 43 1.82 8.61 9.65
CA THR A 43 1.13 8.16 10.87
C THR A 43 1.70 8.86 12.10
N LEU A 44 3.04 8.89 12.23
CA LEU A 44 3.70 9.58 13.33
C LEU A 44 3.33 11.07 13.35
N LEU A 45 3.29 11.69 12.17
CA LEU A 45 2.89 13.09 12.05
C LEU A 45 1.43 13.31 12.47
N THR A 46 0.50 12.48 11.99
CA THR A 46 -0.90 12.56 12.40
C THR A 46 -1.07 12.34 13.89
N HIS A 47 -0.34 11.41 14.51
CA HIS A 47 -0.38 11.22 15.96
C HIS A 47 -0.02 12.49 16.75
N THR A 48 0.92 13.31 16.25
CA THR A 48 1.28 14.58 16.91
C THR A 48 0.24 15.69 16.75
N VAL A 49 -0.58 15.62 15.69
CA VAL A 49 -1.57 16.65 15.32
C VAL A 49 -2.96 16.30 15.86
N SER A 50 -3.32 15.02 15.92
CA SER A 50 -4.68 14.54 16.16
C SER A 50 -5.08 14.49 17.65
N LEU A 51 -4.79 15.54 18.44
CA LEU A 51 -5.25 15.60 19.84
C LEU A 51 -6.78 15.43 19.95
N ASP A 52 -7.54 15.88 18.96
CA ASP A 52 -9.01 15.77 18.95
C ASP A 52 -9.56 14.49 18.31
N MET A 53 -8.80 13.85 17.42
CA MET A 53 -9.23 12.64 16.70
C MET A 53 -8.31 11.48 17.06
N LYS A 54 -8.50 10.95 18.29
CA LYS A 54 -7.68 9.89 18.92
C LYS A 54 -7.40 8.64 18.07
N TYR A 55 -8.11 8.45 16.96
CA TYR A 55 -8.01 7.26 16.13
C TYR A 55 -7.64 7.54 14.67
N MET A 56 -7.42 8.80 14.28
CA MET A 56 -7.09 9.13 12.89
C MET A 56 -5.75 8.53 12.45
N PHE A 57 -4.79 8.40 13.38
CA PHE A 57 -3.49 7.78 13.10
C PHE A 57 -3.59 6.25 12.88
N VAL A 58 -4.65 5.59 13.36
CA VAL A 58 -4.80 4.13 13.22
C VAL A 58 -4.97 3.73 11.76
N CYS A 59 -5.66 4.57 10.96
CA CYS A 59 -5.86 4.31 9.55
C CYS A 59 -4.56 4.26 8.75
N PRO A 60 -3.71 5.31 8.71
CA PRO A 60 -2.44 5.26 7.98
C PRO A 60 -1.48 4.21 8.55
N LEU A 61 -1.59 3.88 9.84
CA LEU A 61 -0.83 2.77 10.44
C LEU A 61 -1.22 1.43 9.79
N CYS A 62 -2.51 1.13 9.75
CA CYS A 62 -3.05 -0.09 9.17
C CYS A 62 -2.76 -0.17 7.66
N VAL A 63 -3.08 0.88 6.90
CA VAL A 63 -2.86 0.90 5.45
C VAL A 63 -1.38 0.78 5.12
N GLY A 64 -0.51 1.50 5.84
CA GLY A 64 0.94 1.44 5.64
C GLY A 64 1.49 0.05 5.92
N SER A 65 1.07 -0.56 7.03
CA SER A 65 1.51 -1.91 7.42
C SER A 65 1.10 -2.97 6.40
N VAL A 66 -0.16 -2.97 5.97
CA VAL A 66 -0.65 -3.97 4.99
C VAL A 66 0.01 -3.77 3.63
N THR A 67 0.27 -2.52 3.22
CA THR A 67 0.97 -2.21 1.97
C THR A 67 2.42 -2.71 2.00
N ILE A 68 3.14 -2.54 3.11
CA ILE A 68 4.49 -3.09 3.29
C ILE A 68 4.47 -4.62 3.22
N ILE A 69 3.50 -5.27 3.88
CA ILE A 69 3.37 -6.73 3.87
C ILE A 69 3.13 -7.24 2.43
N ALA A 70 2.19 -6.64 1.70
CA ALA A 70 1.88 -7.01 0.33
C ALA A 70 3.08 -6.80 -0.62
N GLY A 71 3.77 -5.65 -0.50
CA GLY A 71 5.01 -5.39 -1.26
C GLY A 71 6.13 -6.38 -0.91
N SER A 72 6.28 -6.75 0.36
CA SER A 72 7.28 -7.73 0.81
C SER A 72 7.02 -9.12 0.25
N PHE A 73 5.76 -9.57 0.22
CA PHE A 73 5.39 -10.83 -0.42
C PHE A 73 5.62 -10.78 -1.94
N GLY A 74 5.29 -9.66 -2.59
CA GLY A 74 5.58 -9.44 -4.02
C GLY A 74 7.07 -9.55 -4.33
N LEU A 75 7.92 -8.89 -3.54
CA LEU A 75 9.37 -8.96 -3.69
C LEU A 75 9.92 -10.38 -3.43
N ALA A 76 9.38 -11.08 -2.43
CA ALA A 76 9.79 -12.44 -2.10
C ALA A 76 9.41 -13.45 -3.18
N SER A 77 8.24 -13.28 -3.82
CA SER A 77 7.78 -14.15 -4.91
C SER A 77 8.54 -13.93 -6.22
N GLU A 78 9.10 -12.73 -6.45
CA GLU A 78 10.05 -12.47 -7.53
C GLU A 78 11.37 -13.21 -7.33
N ARG A 79 11.96 -13.08 -6.14
CA ARG A 79 13.26 -13.70 -5.84
C ARG A 79 13.20 -15.22 -5.73
N THR A 80 12.06 -15.74 -5.23
CA THR A 80 11.83 -17.16 -5.04
C THR A 80 10.44 -17.54 -5.57
N PRO A 81 10.30 -17.81 -6.88
CA PRO A 81 9.01 -18.19 -7.47
C PRO A 81 8.48 -19.50 -6.88
N ARG A 82 7.56 -19.39 -5.92
CA ARG A 82 6.84 -20.51 -5.31
C ARG A 82 5.34 -20.25 -5.35
N ARG A 83 4.54 -21.27 -5.69
CA ARG A 83 3.08 -21.16 -5.78
C ARG A 83 2.44 -20.63 -4.49
N ASP A 84 2.97 -21.04 -3.34
CA ASP A 84 2.47 -20.58 -2.04
C ASP A 84 2.77 -19.10 -1.79
N LEU A 85 3.94 -18.60 -2.23
CA LEU A 85 4.28 -17.18 -2.15
C LEU A 85 3.42 -16.33 -3.09
N LEU A 86 3.11 -16.82 -4.29
CA LEU A 86 2.18 -16.14 -5.20
C LEU A 86 0.75 -16.09 -4.61
N LYS A 87 0.27 -17.18 -4.00
CA LYS A 87 -1.02 -17.18 -3.28
C LYS A 87 -1.02 -16.17 -2.14
N ASN A 88 0.03 -16.15 -1.32
CA ASN A 88 0.15 -15.18 -0.22
C ASN A 88 0.23 -13.74 -0.74
N THR A 89 0.91 -13.50 -1.87
CA THR A 89 0.95 -12.19 -2.53
C THR A 89 -0.43 -11.78 -3.02
N LEU A 90 -1.19 -12.69 -3.63
CA LEU A 90 -2.56 -12.41 -4.06
C LEU A 90 -3.48 -12.10 -2.87
N ILE A 91 -3.42 -12.90 -1.81
CA ILE A 91 -4.25 -12.72 -0.60
C ILE A 91 -3.90 -11.40 0.09
N SER A 92 -2.60 -11.14 0.32
CA SER A 92 -2.14 -9.90 0.95
C SER A 92 -2.39 -8.68 0.06
N GLY A 93 -2.26 -8.79 -1.26
CA GLY A 93 -2.59 -7.74 -2.21
C GLY A 93 -4.07 -7.38 -2.19
N LEU A 94 -4.96 -8.38 -2.20
CA LEU A 94 -6.41 -8.16 -2.07
C LEU A 94 -6.79 -7.57 -0.71
N ALA A 95 -6.21 -8.07 0.38
CA ALA A 95 -6.42 -7.51 1.71
C ALA A 95 -5.94 -6.05 1.78
N GLY A 96 -4.78 -5.76 1.18
CA GLY A 96 -4.24 -4.40 1.04
C GLY A 96 -5.16 -3.50 0.23
N LEU A 97 -5.70 -3.97 -0.88
CA LEU A 97 -6.65 -3.21 -1.70
C LEU A 97 -7.89 -2.82 -0.89
N VAL A 98 -8.46 -3.76 -0.13
CA VAL A 98 -9.60 -3.46 0.76
C VAL A 98 -9.21 -2.41 1.80
N ALA A 99 -8.04 -2.54 2.42
CA ALA A 99 -7.54 -1.56 3.39
C ALA A 99 -7.34 -0.17 2.77
N THR A 100 -6.71 -0.07 1.60
CA THR A 100 -6.51 1.20 0.88
C THR A 100 -7.84 1.79 0.42
N LEU A 101 -8.84 1.00 0.02
CA LEU A 101 -10.15 1.54 -0.35
C LEU A 101 -10.85 2.16 0.86
N ILE A 102 -10.79 1.51 2.03
CA ILE A 102 -11.30 2.07 3.29
C ILE A 102 -10.52 3.35 3.65
N GLY A 103 -9.19 3.32 3.52
CA GLY A 103 -8.33 4.48 3.70
C GLY A 103 -8.72 5.66 2.82
N LEU A 104 -8.95 5.41 1.54
CA LEU A 104 -9.33 6.42 0.55
C LEU A 104 -10.62 7.15 0.96
N PHE A 105 -11.65 6.41 1.37
CA PHE A 105 -12.90 7.01 1.86
C PHE A 105 -12.66 7.88 3.10
N LEU A 106 -11.83 7.42 4.04
CA LEU A 106 -11.50 8.16 5.25
C LEU A 106 -10.65 9.40 4.96
N TYR A 107 -9.70 9.34 4.05
CA TYR A 107 -8.87 10.49 3.67
C TYR A 107 -9.66 11.53 2.87
N ILE A 108 -10.57 11.11 1.98
CA ILE A 108 -11.51 12.03 1.31
C ILE A 108 -12.39 12.72 2.34
N TYR A 109 -12.92 11.97 3.32
CA TYR A 109 -13.70 12.55 4.40
C TYR A 109 -12.86 13.55 5.21
N ALA A 110 -11.66 13.16 5.65
CA ALA A 110 -10.75 13.98 6.44
C ALA A 110 -10.30 15.28 5.74
N THR A 111 -10.11 15.23 4.41
CA THR A 111 -9.78 16.42 3.60
C THR A 111 -10.99 17.33 3.34
N SER A 112 -12.20 16.76 3.30
CA SER A 112 -13.45 17.50 3.09
C SER A 112 -13.98 18.15 4.37
N THR A 113 -13.74 17.53 5.52
CA THR A 113 -14.11 18.10 6.82
C THR A 113 -13.26 19.33 7.10
N SER A 114 -13.93 20.47 7.28
CA SER A 114 -13.30 21.63 7.92
C SER A 114 -13.24 21.33 9.41
N LEU A 115 -12.04 21.35 10.01
CA LEU A 115 -11.96 21.37 11.47
C LEU A 115 -12.61 22.68 11.93
N ASP A 116 -13.69 22.57 12.70
CA ASP A 116 -14.28 23.70 13.42
C ASP A 116 -13.38 24.00 14.63
N LEU A 117 -12.27 24.71 14.38
CA LEU A 117 -11.47 25.25 15.48
C LEU A 117 -12.17 26.49 16.06
N PRO A 118 -12.09 26.71 17.39
CA PRO A 118 -12.65 27.91 18.00
C PRO A 118 -11.99 29.16 17.39
N PRO A 119 -12.76 30.23 17.12
CA PRO A 119 -12.23 31.42 16.45
C PRO A 119 -11.10 32.03 17.28
N CYS A 120 -9.96 32.29 16.64
CA CYS A 120 -8.83 32.97 17.27
C CYS A 120 -9.22 34.28 17.96
N SER A 121 -8.79 34.43 19.22
CA SER A 121 -8.83 35.71 19.93
C SER A 121 -7.91 36.72 19.23
N PRO A 122 -8.33 37.98 19.03
CA PRO A 122 -7.55 38.99 18.31
C PRO A 122 -6.19 39.34 18.97
N ASN A 123 -5.96 38.91 20.21
CA ASN A 123 -4.78 39.23 21.00
C ASN A 123 -3.71 38.13 21.05
N GLU A 124 -3.91 37.00 20.36
CA GLU A 124 -2.94 35.89 20.37
C GLU A 124 -2.50 35.53 18.94
N PRO A 125 -1.22 35.15 18.72
CA PRO A 125 -0.77 34.67 17.42
C PRO A 125 -1.57 33.40 17.05
N CYS A 126 -2.42 33.54 16.04
CA CYS A 126 -3.37 32.52 15.63
C CYS A 126 -2.66 31.33 14.96
N ALA A 127 -2.22 30.36 15.79
CA ALA A 127 -1.66 29.09 15.33
C ALA A 127 -2.64 28.25 14.50
N GLU A 128 -3.93 28.59 14.53
CA GLU A 128 -5.03 27.90 13.87
C GLU A 128 -4.86 27.81 12.35
N LYS A 129 -4.56 28.93 11.67
CA LYS A 129 -4.42 28.94 10.20
C LYS A 129 -3.24 28.10 9.73
N LEU A 130 -2.13 28.16 10.46
CA LEU A 130 -0.94 27.35 10.18
C LEU A 130 -1.26 25.86 10.39
N PHE A 131 -1.94 25.52 11.48
CA PHE A 131 -2.32 24.17 11.82
C PHE A 131 -3.34 23.59 10.82
N GLN A 132 -4.35 24.35 10.41
CA GLN A 132 -5.33 23.94 9.42
C GLN A 132 -4.67 23.70 8.05
N GLY A 133 -3.75 24.58 7.63
CA GLY A 133 -2.97 24.41 6.41
C GLY A 133 -2.11 23.14 6.47
N PHE A 134 -1.44 22.93 7.59
CA PHE A 134 -0.63 21.73 7.84
C PHE A 134 -1.46 20.44 7.82
N TYR A 135 -2.59 20.42 8.52
CA TYR A 135 -3.51 19.28 8.54
C TYR A 135 -4.03 18.95 7.13
N LYS A 136 -4.45 19.96 6.36
CA LYS A 136 -4.89 19.76 4.97
C LYS A 136 -3.76 19.23 4.09
N ALA A 137 -2.53 19.72 4.27
CA ALA A 137 -1.37 19.24 3.53
C ALA A 137 -1.05 17.76 3.86
N VAL A 138 -1.04 17.39 5.13
CA VAL A 138 -0.81 15.99 5.57
C VAL A 138 -1.91 15.06 5.06
N SER A 139 -3.18 15.45 5.22
CA SER A 139 -4.32 14.67 4.72
C SER A 139 -4.30 14.53 3.18
N GLY A 140 -3.91 15.58 2.47
CA GLY A 140 -3.73 15.54 1.00
C GLY A 140 -2.58 14.63 0.57
N GLN A 141 -1.46 14.61 1.31
CA GLN A 141 -0.35 13.68 1.07
C GLN A 141 -0.75 12.23 1.33
N LEU A 142 -1.47 11.96 2.43
CA LEU A 142 -2.02 10.63 2.71
C LEU A 142 -2.92 10.15 1.57
N LEU A 143 -3.82 11.00 1.08
CA LEU A 143 -4.68 10.69 -0.05
C LEU A 143 -3.87 10.36 -1.31
N LEU A 144 -2.85 11.16 -1.64
CA LEU A 144 -2.01 10.94 -2.82
C LEU A 144 -1.26 9.61 -2.75
N TYR A 145 -0.62 9.31 -1.61
CA TYR A 145 0.11 8.06 -1.42
C TYR A 145 -0.81 6.83 -1.37
N ASP A 146 -2.02 6.98 -0.84
CA ASP A 146 -3.01 5.91 -0.81
C ASP A 146 -3.53 5.58 -2.23
N ILE A 147 -3.79 6.58 -3.07
CA ILE A 147 -4.11 6.35 -4.50
C ILE A 147 -2.96 5.61 -5.20
N ALA A 148 -1.70 6.01 -4.96
CA ALA A 148 -0.55 5.31 -5.50
C ALA A 148 -0.46 3.86 -4.99
N ALA A 149 -0.79 3.61 -3.72
CA ALA A 149 -0.84 2.28 -3.13
C ALA A 149 -1.93 1.41 -3.77
N VAL A 150 -3.15 1.94 -4.00
CA VAL A 150 -4.23 1.25 -4.73
C VAL A 150 -3.73 0.77 -6.09
N VAL A 151 -3.04 1.64 -6.84
CA VAL A 151 -2.49 1.31 -8.16
C VAL A 151 -1.43 0.21 -8.04
N ALA A 152 -0.47 0.35 -7.14
CA ALA A 152 0.61 -0.63 -6.95
C ALA A 152 0.07 -2.01 -6.51
N LEU A 153 -0.84 -2.05 -5.55
CA LEU A 153 -1.46 -3.28 -5.06
C LEU A 153 -2.34 -3.94 -6.12
N SER A 154 -2.99 -3.15 -6.97
CA SER A 154 -3.75 -3.66 -8.12
C SER A 154 -2.81 -4.36 -9.10
N PHE A 155 -1.68 -3.73 -9.44
CA PHE A 155 -0.68 -4.34 -10.30
C PHE A 155 -0.09 -5.62 -9.71
N LEU A 156 0.26 -5.63 -8.42
CA LEU A 156 0.78 -6.82 -7.73
C LEU A 156 -0.26 -7.96 -7.72
N SER A 157 -1.51 -7.64 -7.39
CA SER A 157 -2.60 -8.63 -7.33
C SER A 157 -2.90 -9.21 -8.72
N LEU A 158 -2.96 -8.36 -9.75
CA LEU A 158 -3.17 -8.81 -11.13
C LEU A 158 -2.00 -9.66 -11.63
N SER A 159 -0.76 -9.30 -11.29
CA SER A 159 0.44 -10.06 -11.66
C SER A 159 0.47 -11.43 -10.97
N ALA A 160 0.16 -11.49 -9.68
CA ALA A 160 0.05 -12.73 -8.92
C ALA A 160 -1.09 -13.62 -9.45
N PHE A 161 -2.25 -13.03 -9.75
CA PHE A 161 -3.39 -13.75 -10.31
C PHE A 161 -3.07 -14.34 -11.70
N LYS A 162 -2.44 -13.58 -12.60
CA LYS A 162 -2.00 -14.11 -13.90
C LYS A 162 -0.92 -15.19 -13.75
N GLY A 163 0.05 -15.00 -12.84
CA GLY A 163 1.06 -16.01 -12.55
C GLY A 163 0.47 -17.33 -12.03
N LEU A 164 -0.58 -17.26 -11.20
CA LEU A 164 -1.30 -18.44 -10.69
C LEU A 164 -2.16 -19.15 -11.74
N ARG A 165 -2.62 -18.46 -12.79
CA ARG A 165 -3.42 -19.03 -13.88
C ARG A 165 -2.57 -19.64 -15.00
N GLY A 166 -1.30 -19.23 -15.11
CA GLY A 166 -0.35 -19.75 -16.10
C GLY A 166 0.23 -21.15 -15.79
N HIS A 167 -0.14 -21.74 -14.65
CA HIS A 167 0.27 -23.08 -14.18
C HIS A 167 -0.95 -23.86 -13.69
#